data_AF-A0A6A6CC87-F1
#
_entry.id   AF-A0A6A6CC87-F1
#
_cell.length_a   1.000
_cell.length_b   1.000
_cell.length_c   1.000
_cell.angle_alpha   90.00
_cell.angle_beta   90.00
_cell.angle_gamma   90.00
#
_symmetry.space_group_name_H-M   'P 1'
#
loop_
_entity.id
_entity.type
_entity.pdbx_description
1 polymer ?
#
loop_
_entity_poly.entity_id
_entity_poly.type
_entity_poly.pdbx_seq_one_letter_code
_entity_poly.pdbx_strand_id
1 'polypeptide(L)'
;MSHTSQRTSPSTFDRDSRLKRRALTPEEARDMQEIEVEKSDLFYNALRDLHRRRGLSVTADTATDFLNGFDKLARQAKGRPSVDPDKFLKLIEEHGVPQSDCRTISRTLLYIAEFNPEHGFLGKKLLLSSSRAGHEESTISVMGHAVLQHIKTPGALRSKEVQSASEHLDQIVESGHNYRAKVLKGRIAEVLGDEITAIRMWTSAMASAVEAATMAEREIEEGVRQRGKEADQFELTSPWIDLFHIHRRRGEARQANWALEIGCQQDDPDAHYLYADYSCKAYHDYESTIPMYTSDWLFHMMKAATSGHSRAAYELGEFYAQSSWKYIEDEPPDDVKPTPFDSYPAPSAGTPSWWNTLQAVLGFKPVQSSKRADYGIFNIAAFPFNAADRFRIALDWATIATHYGYAPASLLKAKIYMQETLDHLKSSPRTAPKEAIELKDERYTYASKEDYEAGIKKNPEESISEEDEVITGPPNPFYDLSLAKLWLREVFFAHTAHVQIAIAKKQYLKQRRQGLVRAATNDDDIISEKSFKDLPHHIRKWFRFQEVREQYEDKIEEYHREAKELCDLMEWDLFDDDGGLVYRAGKTGGRGQAAAAAAA
;
A
#
# COMPACT_ATOMS: atom_id res chain seq x y z
N MET A 1 41.01 37.66 41.01
CA MET A 1 40.05 36.54 41.02
C MET A 1 38.65 37.13 41.12
N SER A 2 37.95 37.30 40.00
CA SER A 2 36.55 37.76 39.98
C SER A 2 35.67 36.65 39.42
N HIS A 3 34.73 36.16 40.21
CA HIS A 3 33.70 35.23 39.74
C HIS A 3 32.67 35.99 38.92
N THR A 4 32.75 35.86 37.60
CA THR A 4 31.65 36.19 36.68
C THR A 4 30.54 35.16 36.83
N SER A 5 29.41 35.58 37.40
CA SER A 5 28.14 34.87 37.38
C SER A 5 27.70 34.66 35.92
N GLN A 6 27.78 33.42 35.43
CA GLN A 6 27.13 33.03 34.18
C GLN A 6 25.62 33.11 34.39
N ARG A 7 24.97 34.05 33.69
CA ARG A 7 23.51 34.08 33.54
C ARG A 7 23.09 32.84 32.75
N THR A 8 22.57 31.84 33.45
CA THR A 8 21.87 30.72 32.85
C THR A 8 20.56 31.21 32.22
N SER A 9 20.34 30.85 30.97
CA SER A 9 19.07 31.09 30.28
C SER A 9 17.92 30.42 31.04
N PRO A 10 16.73 31.05 31.15
CA PRO A 10 15.58 30.45 31.85
C PRO A 10 15.19 29.11 31.22
N SER A 11 14.77 28.15 32.05
CA SER A 11 14.24 26.87 31.59
C SER A 11 12.97 27.07 30.73
N THR A 12 12.66 26.13 29.84
CA THR A 12 11.48 26.14 28.96
C THR A 12 10.16 26.30 29.72
N PHE A 13 10.07 25.78 30.95
CA PHE A 13 8.92 25.94 31.82
C PHE A 13 8.72 27.39 32.29
N ASP A 14 9.81 28.14 32.50
CA ASP A 14 9.76 29.58 32.83
C ASP A 14 9.40 30.47 31.64
N ARG A 15 9.63 29.99 30.40
CA ARG A 15 9.32 30.74 29.18
C ARG A 15 7.86 30.56 28.76
N ASP A 16 7.33 29.34 28.84
CA ASP A 16 5.90 29.06 28.60
C ASP A 16 5.01 29.61 29.71
N SER A 17 5.47 29.59 30.98
CA SER A 17 4.73 30.24 32.06
C SER A 17 4.73 31.78 31.95
N ARG A 18 5.76 32.38 31.32
CA ARG A 18 5.81 33.82 31.02
C ARG A 18 4.94 34.21 29.82
N LEU A 19 4.83 33.36 28.79
CA LEU A 19 3.90 33.58 27.68
C LEU A 19 2.43 33.43 28.13
N LYS A 20 2.13 32.49 29.04
CA LYS A 20 0.82 32.37 29.70
C LYS A 20 0.49 33.49 30.70
N ARG A 21 1.43 34.41 30.97
CA ARG A 21 1.28 35.55 31.90
C ARG A 21 1.07 36.89 31.22
N ARG A 22 0.91 36.95 29.90
CA ARG A 22 0.30 38.13 29.29
C ARG A 22 -1.19 38.10 29.66
N ALA A 23 -1.65 39.10 30.39
CA ALA A 23 -3.08 39.28 30.60
C ALA A 23 -3.72 39.46 29.22
N LEU A 24 -4.61 38.54 28.86
CA LEU A 24 -5.39 38.61 27.62
C LEU A 24 -6.23 39.88 27.67
N THR A 25 -6.37 40.56 26.53
CA THR A 25 -7.40 41.58 26.42
C THR A 25 -8.78 40.93 26.58
N PRO A 26 -9.83 41.68 26.97
CA PRO A 26 -11.17 41.13 27.07
C PRO A 26 -11.68 40.49 25.76
N GLU A 27 -11.22 40.97 24.61
CA GLU A 27 -11.51 40.39 23.29
C GLU A 27 -10.73 39.09 23.08
N GLU A 28 -9.41 39.08 23.32
CA GLU A 28 -8.59 37.85 23.25
C GLU A 28 -9.08 36.76 24.21
N ALA A 29 -9.62 37.14 25.38
CA ALA A 29 -10.21 36.22 26.35
C ALA A 29 -11.55 35.63 25.88
N ARG A 30 -12.39 36.42 25.19
CA ARG A 30 -13.62 35.93 24.57
C ARG A 30 -13.31 35.01 23.40
N ASP A 31 -12.40 35.39 22.52
CA ASP A 31 -11.97 34.56 21.39
C ASP A 31 -11.37 33.24 21.86
N MET A 32 -10.53 33.27 22.91
CA MET A 32 -10.02 32.03 23.53
C MET A 32 -11.13 31.17 24.13
N GLN A 33 -12.13 31.79 24.78
CA GLN A 33 -13.26 31.06 25.35
C GLN A 33 -14.15 30.43 24.26
N GLU A 34 -14.39 31.13 23.14
CA GLU A 34 -15.10 30.58 21.98
C GLU A 34 -14.33 29.42 21.34
N ILE A 35 -13.01 29.55 21.19
CA ILE A 35 -12.14 28.47 20.69
C ILE A 35 -12.14 27.27 21.64
N GLU A 36 -12.14 27.48 22.96
CA GLU A 36 -12.23 26.39 23.95
C GLU A 36 -13.58 25.67 23.91
N VAL A 37 -14.68 26.41 23.73
CA VAL A 37 -16.03 25.84 23.53
C VAL A 37 -16.08 25.04 22.24
N GLU A 38 -15.61 25.60 21.12
CA GLU A 38 -15.57 24.92 19.82
C GLU A 38 -14.72 23.63 19.88
N LYS A 39 -13.59 23.66 20.60
CA LYS A 39 -12.75 22.47 20.85
C LYS A 39 -13.44 21.39 21.70
N SER A 40 -14.21 21.78 22.72
CA SER A 40 -14.98 20.84 23.53
C SER A 40 -16.12 20.21 22.71
N ASP A 41 -16.75 21.01 21.84
CA ASP A 41 -17.83 20.57 20.96
C ASP A 41 -17.33 19.60 19.90
N LEU A 42 -16.10 19.75 19.40
CA LEU A 42 -15.51 18.83 18.42
C LEU A 42 -15.51 17.37 18.89
N PHE A 43 -15.10 17.12 20.14
CA PHE A 43 -15.06 15.76 20.66
C PHE A 43 -16.47 15.19 20.87
N TYR A 44 -17.35 15.97 21.48
CA TYR A 44 -18.73 15.54 21.72
C TYR A 44 -19.47 15.26 20.40
N ASN A 45 -19.27 16.11 19.39
CA ASN A 45 -19.82 15.91 18.06
C ASN A 45 -19.26 14.65 17.38
N ALA A 46 -17.98 14.34 17.59
CA ALA A 46 -17.38 13.10 17.09
C ALA A 46 -18.01 11.85 17.75
N LEU A 47 -18.20 11.86 19.08
CA LEU A 47 -18.88 10.78 19.79
C LEU A 47 -20.33 10.60 19.30
N ARG A 48 -21.05 11.71 19.09
CA ARG A 48 -22.42 11.70 18.56
C ARG A 48 -22.49 11.10 17.15
N ASP A 49 -21.55 11.46 16.27
CA ASP A 49 -21.51 10.90 14.92
C ASP A 49 -21.15 9.42 14.92
N LEU A 50 -20.21 9.00 15.77
CA LEU A 50 -19.86 7.59 15.96
C LEU A 50 -21.05 6.77 16.45
N HIS A 51 -21.80 7.25 17.44
CA HIS A 51 -23.02 6.58 17.90
C HIS A 51 -24.06 6.47 16.77
N ARG A 52 -24.30 7.57 16.03
CA ARG A 52 -25.24 7.59 14.89
C ARG A 52 -24.88 6.56 13.82
N ARG A 53 -23.58 6.35 13.56
CA ARG A 53 -23.07 5.37 12.60
C ARG A 53 -22.90 3.97 13.18
N ARG A 54 -23.37 3.73 14.43
CA ARG A 54 -23.21 2.48 15.18
C ARG A 54 -21.74 2.08 15.44
N GLY A 55 -20.82 3.04 15.42
CA GLY A 55 -19.42 2.86 15.84
C GLY A 55 -19.22 2.90 17.36
N LEU A 56 -20.21 3.42 18.10
CA LEU A 56 -20.32 3.33 19.56
C LEU A 56 -21.69 2.79 19.94
N SER A 57 -21.73 1.86 20.88
CA SER A 57 -22.97 1.34 21.43
C SER A 57 -23.63 2.33 22.41
N VAL A 58 -22.82 3.11 23.14
CA VAL A 58 -23.30 4.11 24.09
C VAL A 58 -23.50 5.49 23.46
N THR A 59 -24.33 6.32 24.10
CA THR A 59 -24.57 7.70 23.68
C THR A 59 -23.36 8.61 23.97
N ALA A 60 -23.32 9.77 23.31
CA ALA A 60 -22.27 10.77 23.55
C ALA A 60 -22.25 11.28 25.01
N ASP A 61 -23.42 11.43 25.64
CA ASP A 61 -23.55 11.84 27.04
C ASP A 61 -22.96 10.78 27.98
N THR A 62 -23.35 9.52 27.80
CA THR A 62 -22.82 8.38 28.58
C THR A 62 -21.31 8.25 28.44
N ALA A 63 -20.78 8.37 27.22
CA ALA A 63 -19.34 8.33 26.98
C ALA A 63 -18.61 9.51 27.64
N THR A 64 -19.21 10.70 27.65
CA THR A 64 -18.65 11.89 28.29
C THR A 64 -18.63 11.75 29.81
N ASP A 65 -19.71 11.26 30.41
CA ASP A 65 -19.79 10.99 31.86
C ASP A 65 -18.76 9.95 32.30
N PHE A 66 -18.64 8.86 31.53
CA PHE A 66 -17.59 7.86 31.74
C PHE A 66 -16.19 8.49 31.69
N LEU A 67 -15.91 9.35 30.70
CA LEU A 67 -14.61 10.01 30.59
C LEU A 67 -14.33 10.98 31.73
N ASN A 68 -15.34 11.68 32.23
CA ASN A 68 -15.21 12.53 33.42
C ASN A 68 -14.86 11.69 34.66
N GLY A 69 -15.46 10.51 34.81
CA GLY A 69 -15.09 9.54 35.83
C GLY A 69 -13.67 9.00 35.63
N PHE A 70 -13.31 8.68 34.38
CA PHE A 70 -12.01 8.14 34.03
C PHE A 70 -10.88 9.15 34.24
N ASP A 71 -11.07 10.43 33.91
CA ASP A 71 -10.09 11.49 34.13
C ASP A 71 -9.74 11.63 35.63
N LYS A 72 -10.73 11.50 36.52
CA LYS A 72 -10.49 11.48 37.97
C LYS A 72 -9.57 10.32 38.37
N LEU A 73 -9.83 9.11 37.87
CA LEU A 73 -8.96 7.94 38.11
C LEU A 73 -7.57 8.13 37.49
N ALA A 74 -7.50 8.68 36.28
CA ALA A 74 -6.27 8.95 35.55
C ALA A 74 -5.36 9.93 36.31
N ARG A 75 -5.93 11.00 36.88
CA ARG A 75 -5.22 11.99 37.71
C ARG A 75 -4.73 11.39 39.03
N GLN A 76 -5.51 10.51 39.66
CA GLN A 76 -5.10 9.79 40.87
C GLN A 76 -3.93 8.84 40.60
N ALA A 77 -3.90 8.21 39.42
CA ALA A 77 -2.82 7.33 38.99
C ALA A 77 -1.61 8.10 38.40
N LYS A 78 -1.28 9.29 38.91
CA LYS A 78 -0.19 10.12 38.39
C LYS A 78 1.16 9.38 38.47
N GLY A 79 1.94 9.42 37.39
CA GLY A 79 3.22 8.71 37.28
C GLY A 79 3.12 7.23 36.92
N ARG A 80 1.91 6.67 36.81
CA ARG A 80 1.66 5.32 36.28
C ARG A 80 1.13 5.39 34.85
N PRO A 81 1.49 4.43 33.97
CA PRO A 81 1.06 4.41 32.57
C PRO A 81 -0.44 4.12 32.43
N SER A 82 -1.01 3.32 33.33
CA SER A 82 -2.43 2.95 33.37
C SER A 82 -3.05 3.29 34.72
N VAL A 83 -4.39 3.25 34.80
CA VAL A 83 -5.09 3.17 36.09
C VAL A 83 -5.09 1.74 36.63
N ASP A 84 -5.64 1.58 37.84
CA ASP A 84 -5.89 0.29 38.47
C ASP A 84 -7.01 -0.46 37.72
N PRO A 85 -6.80 -1.73 37.31
CA PRO A 85 -7.74 -2.45 36.44
C PRO A 85 -9.10 -2.72 37.11
N ASP A 86 -9.13 -3.02 38.41
CA ASP A 86 -10.38 -3.30 39.11
C ASP A 86 -11.24 -2.04 39.22
N LYS A 87 -10.62 -0.90 39.54
CA LYS A 87 -11.30 0.40 39.54
C LYS A 87 -11.79 0.80 38.15
N PHE A 88 -11.04 0.45 37.11
CA PHE A 88 -11.41 0.74 35.73
C PHE A 88 -12.61 -0.10 35.27
N LEU A 89 -12.59 -1.41 35.54
CA LEU A 89 -13.70 -2.31 35.24
C LEU A 89 -14.97 -1.91 35.99
N LYS A 90 -14.83 -1.51 37.26
CA LYS A 90 -15.94 -0.97 38.03
C LYS A 90 -16.51 0.30 37.39
N LEU A 91 -15.67 1.21 36.90
CA LEU A 91 -16.12 2.43 36.24
C LEU A 91 -16.86 2.13 34.92
N ILE A 92 -16.36 1.17 34.14
CA ILE A 92 -17.01 0.64 32.93
C ILE A 92 -18.41 0.12 33.27
N GLU A 93 -18.52 -0.72 34.29
CA GLU A 93 -19.79 -1.28 34.74
C GLU A 93 -20.76 -0.20 35.22
N GLU A 94 -20.29 0.75 36.04
CA GLU A 94 -21.09 1.86 36.57
C GLU A 94 -21.71 2.73 35.47
N HIS A 95 -21.03 2.91 34.33
CA HIS A 95 -21.50 3.73 33.20
C HIS A 95 -22.07 2.90 32.04
N GLY A 96 -22.06 1.56 32.14
CA GLY A 96 -22.53 0.67 31.08
C GLY A 96 -21.77 0.81 29.76
N VAL A 97 -20.47 1.14 29.79
CA VAL A 97 -19.65 1.35 28.59
C VAL A 97 -18.89 0.08 28.23
N PRO A 98 -19.17 -0.59 27.09
CA PRO A 98 -18.41 -1.78 26.69
C PRO A 98 -16.91 -1.49 26.49
N GLN A 99 -16.07 -2.50 26.69
CA GLN A 99 -14.63 -2.35 26.46
C GLN A 99 -14.29 -2.01 25.00
N SER A 100 -15.09 -2.49 24.04
CA SER A 100 -14.99 -2.12 22.63
C SER A 100 -15.16 -0.61 22.42
N ASP A 101 -16.13 0.00 23.11
CA ASP A 101 -16.38 1.44 23.06
C ASP A 101 -15.24 2.22 23.70
N CYS A 102 -14.63 1.71 24.79
CA CYS A 102 -13.44 2.32 25.39
C CYS A 102 -12.28 2.43 24.39
N ARG A 103 -12.08 1.42 23.53
CA ARG A 103 -11.07 1.47 22.46
C ARG A 103 -11.41 2.56 21.45
N THR A 104 -12.65 2.60 20.95
CA THR A 104 -13.10 3.62 19.98
C THR A 104 -12.98 5.04 20.54
N ILE A 105 -13.38 5.24 21.80
CA ILE A 105 -13.24 6.49 22.53
C ILE A 105 -11.75 6.88 22.63
N SER A 106 -10.88 5.94 23.00
CA SER A 106 -9.43 6.21 23.11
C SER A 106 -8.81 6.64 21.78
N ARG A 107 -9.18 5.97 20.67
CA ARG A 107 -8.74 6.34 19.31
C ARG A 107 -9.25 7.72 18.91
N THR A 108 -10.50 8.04 19.24
CA THR A 108 -11.09 9.36 18.96
C THR A 108 -10.36 10.46 19.73
N LEU A 109 -10.07 10.24 21.01
CA LEU A 109 -9.30 11.18 21.84
C LEU A 109 -7.87 11.40 21.32
N LEU A 110 -7.21 10.33 20.87
CA LEU A 110 -5.88 10.41 20.26
C LEU A 110 -5.92 11.15 18.93
N TYR A 111 -6.93 10.90 18.10
CA TYR A 111 -7.12 11.58 16.81
C TYR A 111 -7.32 13.09 16.96
N ILE A 112 -8.09 13.53 17.97
CA ILE A 112 -8.29 14.97 18.23
C ILE A 112 -7.25 15.60 19.15
N ALA A 113 -6.24 14.83 19.59
CA ALA A 113 -5.21 15.30 20.51
C ALA A 113 -4.40 16.49 19.96
N GLU A 114 -4.37 16.64 18.64
CA GLU A 114 -3.80 17.80 17.96
C GLU A 114 -4.46 19.12 18.40
N PHE A 115 -5.77 19.11 18.63
CA PHE A 115 -6.55 20.29 19.02
C PHE A 115 -6.59 20.50 20.55
N ASN A 116 -6.46 19.41 21.32
CA ASN A 116 -6.40 19.43 22.78
C ASN A 116 -5.40 18.40 23.33
N PRO A 117 -4.21 18.81 23.80
CA PRO A 117 -3.19 17.91 24.33
C PRO A 117 -3.62 17.09 25.56
N GLU A 118 -4.62 17.56 26.33
CA GLU A 118 -5.17 16.80 27.46
C GLU A 118 -5.92 15.56 26.98
N HIS A 119 -6.63 15.63 25.84
CA HIS A 119 -7.26 14.48 25.21
C HIS A 119 -6.24 13.42 24.78
N GLY A 120 -5.07 13.84 24.29
CA GLY A 120 -3.99 12.89 23.95
C GLY A 120 -3.46 12.13 25.17
N PHE A 121 -3.30 12.81 26.32
CA PHE A 121 -2.93 12.15 27.56
C PHE A 121 -4.03 11.17 28.02
N LEU A 122 -5.28 11.60 28.03
CA LEU A 122 -6.41 10.80 28.49
C LEU A 122 -6.65 9.59 27.59
N GLY A 123 -6.61 9.78 26.27
CA GLY A 123 -6.77 8.74 25.26
C GLY A 123 -5.69 7.67 25.37
N LYS A 124 -4.41 8.05 25.47
CA LYS A 124 -3.32 7.10 25.70
C LYS A 124 -3.52 6.30 26.99
N LYS A 125 -3.89 6.99 28.08
CA LYS A 125 -4.09 6.36 29.38
C LYS A 125 -5.29 5.43 29.38
N LEU A 126 -6.36 5.76 28.67
CA LEU A 126 -7.53 4.92 28.46
C LEU A 126 -7.13 3.65 27.71
N LEU A 127 -6.41 3.76 26.60
CA LEU A 127 -5.96 2.63 25.80
C LEU A 127 -5.10 1.65 26.62
N LEU A 128 -4.11 2.17 27.37
CA LEU A 128 -3.26 1.36 28.25
C LEU A 128 -4.04 0.71 29.40
N SER A 129 -5.04 1.40 29.92
CA SER A 129 -5.90 0.87 31.00
C SER A 129 -6.84 -0.23 30.48
N SER A 130 -7.40 -0.07 29.27
CA SER A 130 -8.17 -1.11 28.60
C SER A 130 -7.33 -2.35 28.31
N SER A 131 -6.08 -2.18 27.83
CA SER A 131 -5.16 -3.31 27.64
C SER A 131 -4.87 -4.03 28.96
N ARG A 132 -4.59 -3.28 30.03
CA ARG A 132 -4.37 -3.84 31.37
C ARG A 132 -5.63 -4.47 32.00
N ALA A 133 -6.82 -4.12 31.53
CA ALA A 133 -8.07 -4.76 31.94
C ALA A 133 -8.39 -6.02 31.12
N GLY A 134 -7.50 -6.45 30.23
CA GLY A 134 -7.65 -7.67 29.44
C GLY A 134 -8.29 -7.48 28.06
N HIS A 135 -8.52 -6.24 27.60
CA HIS A 135 -9.10 -6.03 26.28
C HIS A 135 -8.09 -6.35 25.17
N GLU A 136 -8.33 -7.43 24.43
CA GLU A 136 -7.38 -7.99 23.46
C GLU A 136 -6.94 -6.99 22.38
N GLU A 137 -7.91 -6.35 21.73
CA GLU A 137 -7.64 -5.42 20.64
C GLU A 137 -6.89 -4.15 21.11
N SER A 138 -7.08 -3.76 22.37
CA SER A 138 -6.30 -2.66 22.96
C SER A 138 -4.86 -3.11 23.21
N THR A 139 -4.66 -4.34 23.68
CA THR A 139 -3.32 -4.95 23.82
C THR A 139 -2.60 -5.05 22.48
N ILE A 140 -3.28 -5.54 21.44
CA ILE A 140 -2.76 -5.57 20.06
C ILE A 140 -2.38 -4.16 19.59
N SER A 141 -3.23 -3.16 19.83
CA SER A 141 -2.96 -1.78 19.41
C SER A 141 -1.75 -1.17 20.13
N VAL A 142 -1.63 -1.36 21.46
CA VAL A 142 -0.48 -0.89 22.26
C VAL A 142 0.81 -1.53 21.77
N MET A 143 0.80 -2.86 21.58
CA MET A 143 1.99 -3.59 21.15
C MET A 143 2.35 -3.32 19.69
N GLY A 144 1.36 -3.13 18.80
CA GLY A 144 1.56 -2.70 17.41
C GLY A 144 2.28 -1.35 17.34
N HIS A 145 1.83 -0.35 18.10
CA HIS A 145 2.54 0.92 18.21
C HIS A 145 3.94 0.77 18.82
N ALA A 146 4.13 -0.13 19.79
CA ALA A 146 5.44 -0.38 20.38
C ALA A 146 6.44 -0.98 19.37
N VAL A 147 5.98 -1.84 18.46
CA VAL A 147 6.78 -2.37 17.34
C VAL A 147 7.22 -1.25 16.40
N LEU A 148 6.27 -0.44 15.92
CA LEU A 148 6.56 0.71 15.04
C LEU A 148 7.54 1.69 15.71
N GLN A 149 7.35 1.95 17.01
CA GLN A 149 8.23 2.83 17.77
C GLN A 149 9.62 2.22 17.98
N HIS A 150 9.76 0.90 18.08
CA HIS A 150 11.05 0.23 18.27
C HIS A 150 12.02 0.50 17.13
N ILE A 151 11.52 0.54 15.89
CA ILE A 151 12.29 0.87 14.68
C ILE A 151 12.98 2.23 14.84
N LYS A 152 12.28 3.21 15.45
CA LYS A 152 12.78 4.58 15.64
C LYS A 152 13.54 4.75 16.96
N THR A 153 13.15 4.03 17.99
CA THR A 153 13.67 4.12 19.36
C THR A 153 13.93 2.71 19.90
N PRO A 154 15.14 2.17 19.69
CA PRO A 154 15.52 0.86 20.21
C PRO A 154 15.25 0.77 21.71
N GLY A 155 14.51 -0.26 22.11
CA GLY A 155 14.11 -0.49 23.50
C GLY A 155 12.66 -0.11 23.85
N ALA A 156 11.87 0.44 22.92
CA ALA A 156 10.44 0.74 23.15
C ALA A 156 9.65 -0.49 23.64
N LEU A 157 9.88 -1.64 23.02
CA LEU A 157 9.33 -2.96 23.41
C LEU A 157 9.74 -3.43 24.82
N ARG A 158 10.82 -2.89 25.39
CA ARG A 158 11.30 -3.20 26.76
C ARG A 158 10.89 -2.15 27.78
N SER A 159 10.06 -1.18 27.38
CA SER A 159 9.66 -0.10 28.27
C SER A 159 8.67 -0.60 29.33
N LYS A 160 8.75 -0.02 30.54
CA LYS A 160 7.80 -0.30 31.62
C LYS A 160 6.36 0.04 31.26
N GLU A 161 6.15 0.90 30.27
CA GLU A 161 4.83 1.31 29.79
C GLU A 161 4.09 0.17 29.08
N VAL A 162 4.81 -0.66 28.32
CA VAL A 162 4.22 -1.73 27.49
C VAL A 162 4.36 -3.12 28.12
N GLN A 163 5.06 -3.24 29.25
CA GLN A 163 5.33 -4.53 29.89
C GLN A 163 4.06 -5.33 30.19
N SER A 164 3.04 -4.69 30.78
CA SER A 164 1.76 -5.35 31.06
C SER A 164 1.02 -5.77 29.77
N ALA A 165 1.12 -4.97 28.70
CA ALA A 165 0.54 -5.33 27.41
C ALA A 165 1.30 -6.50 26.76
N SER A 166 2.62 -6.58 26.94
CA SER A 166 3.41 -7.73 26.49
C SER A 166 3.01 -9.02 27.20
N GLU A 167 2.83 -8.98 28.52
CA GLU A 167 2.38 -10.13 29.31
C GLU A 167 0.97 -10.59 28.89
N HIS A 168 0.06 -9.65 28.63
CA HIS A 168 -1.28 -9.98 28.12
C HIS A 168 -1.26 -10.50 26.69
N LEU A 169 -0.36 -9.99 25.83
CA LEU A 169 -0.22 -10.51 24.47
C LEU A 169 0.14 -12.00 24.51
N ASP A 170 1.01 -12.41 25.43
CA ASP A 170 1.38 -13.82 25.61
C ASP A 170 0.17 -14.66 26.02
N GLN A 171 -0.64 -14.18 26.96
CA GLN A 171 -1.89 -14.86 27.36
C GLN A 171 -2.89 -15.00 26.20
N ILE A 172 -3.04 -13.95 25.39
CA ILE A 172 -3.93 -13.97 24.22
C ILE A 172 -3.42 -14.98 23.18
N VAL A 173 -2.11 -15.02 22.93
CA VAL A 173 -1.49 -15.99 22.03
C VAL A 173 -1.69 -17.42 22.52
N GLU A 174 -1.52 -17.66 23.83
CA GLU A 174 -1.74 -18.96 24.48
C GLU A 174 -3.20 -19.43 24.39
N SER A 175 -4.18 -18.51 24.48
CA SER A 175 -5.60 -18.84 24.31
C SER A 175 -5.93 -19.38 22.91
N GLY A 176 -5.12 -19.02 21.90
CA GLY A 176 -5.24 -19.50 20.53
C GLY A 176 -6.38 -18.87 19.70
N HIS A 177 -7.28 -18.09 20.30
CA HIS A 177 -8.46 -17.55 19.63
C HIS A 177 -8.17 -16.38 18.68
N ASN A 178 -7.17 -15.54 18.99
CA ASN A 178 -6.89 -14.33 18.23
C ASN A 178 -5.62 -14.51 17.37
N TYR A 179 -5.80 -14.80 16.08
CA TYR A 179 -4.68 -15.02 15.18
C TYR A 179 -3.84 -13.75 14.95
N ARG A 180 -4.46 -12.56 14.98
CA ARG A 180 -3.75 -11.27 14.84
C ARG A 180 -2.74 -11.06 15.97
N ALA A 181 -3.06 -11.52 17.19
CA ALA A 181 -2.10 -11.52 18.29
C ALA A 181 -0.87 -12.40 18.01
N LYS A 182 -1.07 -13.58 17.40
CA LYS A 182 0.04 -14.44 16.95
C LYS A 182 0.87 -13.75 15.87
N VAL A 183 0.23 -13.11 14.89
CA VAL A 183 0.95 -12.35 13.84
C VAL A 183 1.81 -11.24 14.46
N LEU A 184 1.23 -10.47 15.37
CA LEU A 184 1.95 -9.41 16.07
C LEU A 184 3.10 -9.95 16.92
N LYS A 185 2.90 -11.08 17.62
CA LYS A 185 3.97 -11.74 18.37
C LYS A 185 5.10 -12.20 17.46
N GLY A 186 4.78 -12.66 16.25
CA GLY A 186 5.76 -12.98 15.22
C GLY A 186 6.58 -11.76 14.78
N ARG A 187 5.91 -10.63 14.50
CA ARG A 187 6.57 -9.36 14.17
C ARG A 187 7.47 -8.85 15.30
N ILE A 188 7.03 -8.96 16.55
CA ILE A 188 7.86 -8.64 17.72
C ILE A 188 9.10 -9.53 17.76
N ALA A 189 8.95 -10.84 17.53
CA ALA A 189 10.07 -11.77 17.53
C ALA A 189 11.07 -11.46 16.40
N GLU A 190 10.60 -11.17 15.20
CA GLU A 190 11.44 -10.75 14.06
C GLU A 190 12.25 -9.49 14.39
N VAL A 191 11.59 -8.44 14.90
CA VAL A 191 12.26 -7.18 15.28
C VAL A 191 13.30 -7.39 16.39
N LEU A 192 13.11 -8.38 17.25
CA LEU A 192 14.07 -8.77 18.30
C LEU A 192 15.15 -9.75 17.80
N GLY A 193 15.11 -10.18 16.55
CA GLY A 193 16.06 -11.11 15.93
C GLY A 193 15.79 -12.60 16.22
N ASP A 194 14.61 -12.97 16.75
CA ASP A 194 14.20 -14.35 16.97
C ASP A 194 13.33 -14.85 15.81
N GLU A 195 14.00 -15.15 14.70
CA GLU A 195 13.35 -15.65 13.47
C GLU A 195 12.61 -16.99 13.67
N ILE A 196 13.10 -17.86 14.56
CA ILE A 196 12.49 -19.17 14.81
C ILE A 196 11.12 -18.97 15.45
N THR A 197 11.04 -18.11 16.47
CA THR A 197 9.74 -17.77 17.07
C THR A 197 8.85 -17.04 16.07
N ALA A 198 9.39 -16.13 15.25
CA ALA A 198 8.62 -15.41 14.23
C ALA A 198 7.91 -16.37 13.26
N ILE A 199 8.67 -17.27 12.64
CA ILE A 199 8.14 -18.30 11.71
C ILE A 199 7.09 -19.15 12.42
N ARG A 200 7.40 -19.67 13.61
CA ARG A 200 6.46 -20.50 14.39
C ARG A 200 5.13 -19.79 14.64
N MET A 201 5.18 -18.52 15.06
CA MET A 201 3.98 -17.74 15.35
C MET A 201 3.15 -17.52 14.09
N TRP A 202 3.75 -17.05 12.99
CA TRP A 202 3.04 -16.82 11.74
C TRP A 202 2.49 -18.10 11.13
N THR A 203 3.25 -19.20 11.10
CA THR A 203 2.77 -20.50 10.62
C THR A 203 1.56 -20.96 11.45
N SER A 204 1.60 -20.78 12.78
CA SER A 204 0.48 -21.14 13.67
C SER A 204 -0.75 -20.24 13.54
N ALA A 205 -0.60 -19.06 12.94
CA ALA A 205 -1.69 -18.13 12.67
C ALA A 205 -2.40 -18.42 11.35
N MET A 206 -1.78 -19.19 10.44
CA MET A 206 -2.26 -19.35 9.06
C MET A 206 -3.68 -19.90 8.95
N ALA A 207 -3.96 -21.03 9.59
CA ALA A 207 -5.28 -21.67 9.48
C ALA A 207 -6.41 -20.76 9.97
N SER A 208 -6.21 -20.07 11.09
CA SER A 208 -7.18 -19.14 11.65
C SER A 208 -7.33 -17.87 10.81
N ALA A 209 -6.26 -17.41 10.15
CA ALA A 209 -6.32 -16.28 9.23
C ALA A 209 -7.16 -16.61 7.98
N VAL A 210 -6.96 -17.80 7.40
CA VAL A 210 -7.75 -18.32 6.27
C VAL A 210 -9.22 -18.46 6.64
N GLU A 211 -9.52 -19.03 7.81
CA GLU A 211 -10.90 -19.14 8.29
C GLU A 211 -11.55 -17.76 8.46
N ALA A 212 -10.84 -16.80 9.04
CA ALA A 212 -11.32 -15.43 9.22
C ALA A 212 -11.56 -14.71 7.87
N ALA A 213 -10.69 -14.92 6.88
CA ALA A 213 -10.86 -14.36 5.53
C ALA A 213 -12.08 -14.97 4.83
N THR A 214 -12.23 -16.29 4.86
CA THR A 214 -13.38 -17.01 4.29
C THR A 214 -14.70 -16.57 4.94
N MET A 215 -14.72 -16.40 6.25
CA MET A 215 -15.91 -15.90 6.97
C MET A 215 -16.23 -14.45 6.59
N ALA A 216 -15.21 -13.59 6.46
CA ALA A 216 -15.40 -12.21 6.04
C ALA A 216 -15.97 -12.09 4.62
N GLU A 217 -15.57 -12.97 3.70
CA GLU A 217 -16.10 -13.03 2.34
C GLU A 217 -17.57 -13.43 2.34
N ARG A 218 -17.94 -14.48 3.07
CA ARG A 218 -19.35 -14.89 3.24
C ARG A 218 -20.22 -13.76 3.82
N GLU A 219 -19.73 -13.07 4.85
CA GLU A 219 -20.44 -11.92 5.42
C GLU A 219 -20.68 -10.80 4.39
N ILE A 220 -19.77 -10.61 3.42
CA ILE A 220 -19.92 -9.63 2.34
C ILE A 220 -20.95 -10.11 1.33
N GLU A 221 -20.90 -11.38 0.92
CA GLU A 221 -21.86 -11.98 -0.01
C GLU A 221 -23.29 -11.98 0.54
N GLU A 222 -23.44 -12.27 1.84
CA GLU A 222 -24.71 -12.24 2.55
C GLU A 222 -25.20 -10.81 2.85
N GLY A 223 -24.40 -9.78 2.54
CA GLY A 223 -24.72 -8.38 2.80
C GLY A 223 -24.73 -8.00 4.28
N VAL A 224 -24.26 -8.89 5.16
CA VAL A 224 -24.11 -8.66 6.61
C VAL A 224 -23.04 -7.62 6.89
N ARG A 225 -22.01 -7.57 6.04
CA ARG A 225 -20.88 -6.66 6.16
C ARG A 225 -20.74 -5.80 4.92
N GLN A 226 -20.75 -4.49 5.11
CA GLN A 226 -20.46 -3.55 4.04
C GLN A 226 -18.97 -3.60 3.67
N ARG A 227 -18.65 -3.53 2.37
CA ARG A 227 -17.29 -3.26 1.88
C ARG A 227 -16.85 -1.91 2.43
N GLY A 228 -15.72 -1.89 3.16
CA GLY A 228 -15.19 -0.68 3.79
C GLY A 228 -14.87 -0.80 5.28
N LYS A 229 -14.49 -1.99 5.78
CA LYS A 229 -13.89 -2.06 7.13
C LYS A 229 -12.68 -1.13 7.19
N GLU A 230 -12.47 -0.49 8.35
CA GLU A 230 -11.22 0.19 8.64
C GLU A 230 -10.06 -0.75 8.32
N ALA A 231 -9.11 -0.28 7.51
CA ALA A 231 -7.89 -1.02 7.21
C ALA A 231 -7.24 -1.46 8.53
N ASP A 232 -6.76 -2.70 8.57
CA ASP A 232 -5.96 -3.13 9.72
C ASP A 232 -4.70 -2.27 9.74
N GLN A 233 -4.67 -1.29 10.65
CA GLN A 233 -3.58 -0.31 10.76
C GLN A 233 -2.20 -0.97 10.90
N PHE A 234 -2.15 -2.20 11.40
CA PHE A 234 -0.91 -2.94 11.60
C PHE A 234 -0.78 -4.14 10.66
N GLU A 235 -1.64 -4.27 9.63
CA GLU A 235 -1.60 -5.32 8.60
C GLU A 235 -1.46 -6.75 9.17
N LEU A 236 -2.15 -7.05 10.28
CA LEU A 236 -2.02 -8.32 11.00
C LEU A 236 -2.91 -9.41 10.41
N THR A 237 -3.66 -9.10 9.34
CA THR A 237 -4.58 -10.03 8.68
C THR A 237 -3.89 -10.98 7.71
N SER A 238 -2.66 -10.66 7.27
CA SER A 238 -1.98 -11.36 6.17
C SER A 238 -0.64 -11.99 6.61
N PRO A 239 -0.64 -13.01 7.49
CA PRO A 239 0.60 -13.64 7.98
C PRO A 239 1.47 -14.27 6.88
N TRP A 240 0.88 -14.59 5.72
CA TRP A 240 1.59 -15.16 4.57
C TRP A 240 2.59 -14.18 3.95
N ILE A 241 2.35 -12.86 4.04
CA ILE A 241 3.27 -11.84 3.53
C ILE A 241 4.55 -11.83 4.37
N ASP A 242 4.41 -11.77 5.69
CA ASP A 242 5.54 -11.80 6.62
C ASP A 242 6.34 -13.12 6.48
N LEU A 243 5.63 -14.27 6.37
CA LEU A 243 6.25 -15.58 6.12
C LEU A 243 7.01 -15.64 4.79
N PHE A 244 6.44 -15.09 3.73
CA PHE A 244 7.11 -15.03 2.44
C PHE A 244 8.44 -14.27 2.56
N HIS A 245 8.42 -13.08 3.16
CA HIS A 245 9.62 -12.26 3.28
C HIS A 245 10.73 -12.95 4.10
N ILE A 246 10.39 -13.58 5.23
CA ILE A 246 11.41 -14.26 6.05
C ILE A 246 11.98 -15.49 5.34
N HIS A 247 11.15 -16.32 4.70
CA HIS A 247 11.63 -17.50 3.97
C HIS A 247 12.43 -17.10 2.73
N ARG A 248 12.04 -16.02 2.03
CA ARG A 248 12.81 -15.45 0.91
C ARG A 248 14.20 -15.00 1.37
N ARG A 249 14.31 -14.26 2.48
CA ARG A 249 15.62 -13.84 3.02
C ARG A 249 16.53 -15.02 3.39
N ARG A 250 15.93 -16.13 3.82
CA ARG A 250 16.64 -17.39 4.14
C ARG A 250 16.98 -18.25 2.91
N GLY A 251 16.53 -17.89 1.72
CA GLY A 251 16.70 -18.69 0.50
C GLY A 251 15.81 -19.95 0.46
N GLU A 252 14.74 -19.99 1.28
CA GLU A 252 13.83 -21.13 1.41
C GLU A 252 12.67 -21.01 0.40
N ALA A 253 12.99 -21.13 -0.90
CA ALA A 253 12.07 -20.83 -1.99
C ALA A 253 10.75 -21.63 -1.95
N ARG A 254 10.78 -22.90 -1.53
CA ARG A 254 9.56 -23.72 -1.43
C ARG A 254 8.59 -23.20 -0.37
N GLN A 255 9.12 -22.81 0.79
CA GLN A 255 8.35 -22.27 1.90
C GLN A 255 7.83 -20.87 1.59
N ALA A 256 8.65 -20.05 0.93
CA ALA A 256 8.24 -18.74 0.44
C ALA A 256 7.06 -18.86 -0.55
N ASN A 257 7.15 -19.77 -1.52
CA ASN A 257 6.07 -20.01 -2.49
C ASN A 257 4.82 -20.58 -1.83
N TRP A 258 4.96 -21.51 -0.88
CA TRP A 258 3.83 -22.03 -0.12
C TRP A 258 3.05 -20.93 0.61
N ALA A 259 3.75 -19.98 1.24
CA ALA A 259 3.10 -18.85 1.91
C ALA A 259 2.30 -17.99 0.91
N LEU A 260 2.91 -17.64 -0.24
CA LEU A 260 2.23 -16.87 -1.28
C LEU A 260 1.05 -17.61 -1.90
N GLU A 261 1.16 -18.93 -2.12
CA GLU A 261 0.06 -19.76 -2.63
C GLU A 261 -1.16 -19.68 -1.71
N ILE A 262 -0.97 -19.69 -0.39
CA ILE A 262 -2.06 -19.50 0.58
C ILE A 262 -2.66 -18.10 0.45
N GLY A 263 -1.84 -17.06 0.40
CA GLY A 263 -2.34 -15.69 0.25
C GLY A 263 -3.14 -15.47 -1.03
N CYS A 264 -2.68 -16.04 -2.16
CA CYS A 264 -3.40 -16.01 -3.43
C CYS A 264 -4.74 -16.77 -3.35
N GLN A 265 -4.82 -17.87 -2.60
CA GLN A 265 -6.09 -18.58 -2.37
C GLN A 265 -7.10 -17.76 -1.55
N GLN A 266 -6.66 -16.72 -0.85
CA GLN A 266 -7.52 -15.78 -0.11
C GLN A 266 -7.75 -14.48 -0.89
N ASP A 267 -7.42 -14.44 -2.19
CA ASP A 267 -7.50 -13.26 -3.06
C ASP A 267 -6.78 -12.02 -2.48
N ASP A 268 -5.69 -12.23 -1.70
CA ASP A 268 -4.89 -11.14 -1.14
C ASP A 268 -4.09 -10.42 -2.25
N PRO A 269 -4.28 -9.10 -2.45
CA PRO A 269 -3.67 -8.35 -3.55
C PRO A 269 -2.13 -8.33 -3.49
N ASP A 270 -1.56 -8.24 -2.28
CA ASP A 270 -0.11 -8.21 -2.10
C ASP A 270 0.49 -9.59 -2.37
N ALA A 271 -0.20 -10.66 -1.95
CA ALA A 271 0.23 -12.03 -2.25
C ALA A 271 0.23 -12.31 -3.75
N HIS A 272 -0.81 -11.89 -4.48
CA HIS A 272 -0.86 -11.99 -5.94
C HIS A 272 0.27 -11.22 -6.60
N TYR A 273 0.49 -9.96 -6.21
CA TYR A 273 1.57 -9.15 -6.77
C TYR A 273 2.95 -9.76 -6.49
N LEU A 274 3.22 -10.17 -5.24
CA LEU A 274 4.49 -10.80 -4.87
C LEU A 274 4.69 -12.14 -5.57
N TYR A 275 3.64 -12.93 -5.78
CA TYR A 275 3.72 -14.18 -6.54
C TYR A 275 4.11 -13.93 -7.99
N ALA A 276 3.48 -12.95 -8.64
CA ALA A 276 3.85 -12.57 -10.00
C ALA A 276 5.29 -12.06 -10.08
N ASP A 277 5.70 -11.16 -9.16
CA ASP A 277 7.04 -10.56 -9.14
C ASP A 277 8.15 -11.58 -8.83
N TYR A 278 7.90 -12.51 -7.92
CA TYR A 278 8.91 -13.45 -7.42
C TYR A 278 8.94 -14.78 -8.19
N SER A 279 7.77 -15.34 -8.52
CA SER A 279 7.66 -16.70 -9.07
C SER A 279 7.47 -16.72 -10.58
N CYS A 280 6.88 -15.67 -11.16
CA CYS A 280 6.47 -15.68 -12.57
C CYS A 280 7.32 -14.81 -13.48
N LYS A 281 8.05 -13.80 -12.95
CA LYS A 281 9.03 -13.04 -13.74
C LYS A 281 10.28 -13.87 -13.98
N ALA A 282 10.34 -14.55 -15.13
CA ALA A 282 11.57 -15.14 -15.62
C ALA A 282 12.37 -14.07 -16.40
N TYR A 283 13.65 -13.91 -16.09
CA TYR A 283 14.57 -13.16 -16.95
C TYR A 283 15.16 -14.15 -17.96
N HIS A 284 15.24 -13.75 -19.23
CA HIS A 284 16.17 -14.41 -20.15
C HIS A 284 17.59 -14.28 -19.57
N ASP A 285 18.50 -15.16 -20.01
CA ASP A 285 19.93 -15.13 -19.68
C ASP A 285 20.47 -13.71 -19.43
N TYR A 286 21.45 -13.59 -18.53
CA TYR A 286 22.07 -12.38 -17.94
C TYR A 286 22.25 -11.11 -18.84
N GLU A 287 22.08 -11.20 -20.15
CA GLU A 287 22.17 -10.12 -21.14
C GLU A 287 20.81 -9.53 -21.59
N SER A 288 19.67 -10.17 -21.35
CA SER A 288 18.35 -9.63 -21.72
C SER A 288 17.77 -8.72 -20.63
N THR A 289 17.49 -7.47 -20.98
CA THR A 289 16.74 -6.51 -20.15
C THR A 289 15.22 -6.65 -20.21
N ILE A 290 14.68 -7.56 -21.04
CA ILE A 290 13.23 -7.73 -21.21
C ILE A 290 12.76 -8.94 -20.40
N PRO A 291 11.88 -8.77 -19.41
CA PRO A 291 11.30 -9.88 -18.66
C PRO A 291 10.38 -10.73 -19.54
N MET A 292 10.46 -12.06 -19.40
CA MET A 292 9.47 -12.95 -20.02
C MET A 292 8.17 -12.90 -19.22
N TYR A 293 7.08 -12.56 -19.90
CA TYR A 293 5.76 -12.50 -19.30
C TYR A 293 4.99 -13.80 -19.60
N THR A 294 4.64 -14.53 -18.56
CA THR A 294 3.86 -15.77 -18.64
C THR A 294 2.38 -15.54 -18.42
N SER A 295 1.54 -16.53 -18.74
CA SER A 295 0.11 -16.49 -18.42
C SER A 295 -0.09 -16.39 -16.91
N ASP A 296 0.70 -17.13 -16.11
CA ASP A 296 0.63 -17.05 -14.65
C ASP A 296 0.98 -15.64 -14.14
N TRP A 297 2.01 -15.00 -14.69
CA TRP A 297 2.33 -13.60 -14.36
C TRP A 297 1.14 -12.69 -14.63
N LEU A 298 0.54 -12.79 -15.83
CA LEU A 298 -0.57 -11.94 -16.24
C LEU A 298 -1.80 -12.17 -15.34
N PHE A 299 -2.12 -13.42 -15.02
CA PHE A 299 -3.21 -13.78 -14.11
C PHE A 299 -3.05 -13.11 -12.74
N HIS A 300 -1.90 -13.31 -12.10
CA HIS A 300 -1.65 -12.78 -10.76
C HIS A 300 -1.55 -11.25 -10.75
N MET A 301 -0.92 -10.63 -11.74
CA MET A 301 -0.89 -9.17 -11.85
C MET A 301 -2.27 -8.56 -12.06
N MET A 302 -3.12 -9.15 -12.92
CA MET A 302 -4.50 -8.68 -13.10
C MET A 302 -5.31 -8.80 -11.82
N LYS A 303 -5.21 -9.95 -11.11
CA LYS A 303 -5.86 -10.13 -9.81
C LYS A 303 -5.43 -9.04 -8.82
N ALA A 304 -4.13 -8.84 -8.63
CA ALA A 304 -3.62 -7.78 -7.74
C ALA A 304 -4.11 -6.38 -8.15
N ALA A 305 -4.05 -6.04 -9.44
CA ALA A 305 -4.44 -4.73 -9.95
C ALA A 305 -5.95 -4.46 -9.82
N THR A 306 -6.80 -5.45 -10.14
CA THR A 306 -8.26 -5.34 -9.96
C THR A 306 -8.68 -5.25 -8.49
N SER A 307 -7.87 -5.78 -7.58
CA SER A 307 -8.04 -5.66 -6.13
C SER A 307 -7.47 -4.35 -5.55
N GLY A 308 -6.98 -3.44 -6.40
CA GLY A 308 -6.53 -2.10 -5.99
C GLY A 308 -5.02 -1.94 -5.77
N HIS A 309 -4.20 -2.96 -6.08
CA HIS A 309 -2.74 -2.86 -5.93
C HIS A 309 -2.15 -1.92 -7.00
N SER A 310 -1.73 -0.73 -6.58
CA SER A 310 -1.36 0.37 -7.48
C SER A 310 -0.14 0.06 -8.36
N ARG A 311 0.88 -0.58 -7.78
CA ARG A 311 2.07 -0.99 -8.54
C ARG A 311 1.80 -2.11 -9.55
N ALA A 312 0.90 -3.06 -9.25
CA ALA A 312 0.50 -4.10 -10.20
C ALA A 312 -0.21 -3.48 -11.40
N ALA A 313 -1.11 -2.50 -11.16
CA ALA A 313 -1.75 -1.74 -12.23
C ALA A 313 -0.72 -0.97 -13.07
N TYR A 314 0.28 -0.34 -12.44
CA TYR A 314 1.37 0.30 -13.18
C TYR A 314 2.16 -0.68 -14.06
N GLU A 315 2.58 -1.83 -13.52
CA GLU A 315 3.37 -2.82 -14.25
C GLU A 315 2.57 -3.46 -15.40
N LEU A 316 1.25 -3.65 -15.26
CA LEU A 316 0.38 -4.00 -16.37
C LEU A 316 0.33 -2.90 -17.43
N GLY A 317 0.28 -1.63 -16.99
CA GLY A 317 0.37 -0.48 -17.88
C GLY A 317 1.64 -0.49 -18.72
N GLU A 318 2.80 -0.69 -18.09
CA GLU A 318 4.09 -0.82 -18.78
C GLU A 318 4.11 -2.02 -19.73
N PHE A 319 3.66 -3.18 -19.25
CA PHE A 319 3.58 -4.40 -20.05
C PHE A 319 2.78 -4.21 -21.33
N TYR A 320 1.57 -3.66 -21.24
CA TYR A 320 0.75 -3.40 -22.43
C TYR A 320 1.34 -2.30 -23.33
N ALA A 321 1.97 -1.28 -22.74
CA ALA A 321 2.63 -0.23 -23.52
C ALA A 321 3.88 -0.72 -24.27
N GLN A 322 4.59 -1.72 -23.73
CA GLN A 322 5.85 -2.21 -24.27
C GLN A 322 5.71 -3.50 -25.08
N SER A 323 4.58 -4.19 -25.03
CA SER A 323 4.39 -5.49 -25.69
C SER A 323 4.09 -5.42 -27.19
N SER A 324 4.56 -6.43 -27.92
CA SER A 324 4.19 -6.75 -29.32
C SER A 324 3.27 -7.96 -29.40
N TRP A 325 2.76 -8.30 -30.58
CA TRP A 325 2.25 -9.65 -30.79
C TRP A 325 3.44 -10.62 -30.97
N LYS A 326 3.47 -11.85 -30.45
CA LYS A 326 2.72 -12.49 -29.34
C LYS A 326 3.41 -12.07 -28.02
N TYR A 327 2.67 -11.63 -26.99
CA TYR A 327 3.27 -11.09 -25.75
C TYR A 327 3.20 -12.00 -24.52
N ILE A 328 2.55 -13.15 -24.66
CA ILE A 328 2.60 -14.23 -23.67
C ILE A 328 3.44 -15.33 -24.29
N GLU A 329 4.52 -15.69 -23.62
CA GLU A 329 5.52 -16.64 -24.14
C GLU A 329 5.07 -18.10 -24.00
N ASP A 330 4.34 -18.41 -22.93
CA ASP A 330 3.84 -19.74 -22.64
C ASP A 330 2.43 -20.00 -23.18
N GLU A 331 2.02 -21.25 -23.08
CA GLU A 331 0.67 -21.68 -23.43
C GLU A 331 -0.30 -21.38 -22.29
N PRO A 332 -1.39 -20.65 -22.55
CA PRO A 332 -2.45 -20.49 -21.56
C PRO A 332 -3.00 -21.85 -21.10
N PRO A 333 -3.56 -21.93 -19.88
CA PRO A 333 -4.15 -23.17 -19.37
C PRO A 333 -5.15 -23.80 -20.34
N ASP A 334 -5.09 -25.13 -20.50
CA ASP A 334 -5.90 -25.88 -21.49
C ASP A 334 -7.42 -25.68 -21.29
N ASP A 335 -7.88 -25.34 -20.09
CA ASP A 335 -9.28 -25.06 -19.75
C ASP A 335 -9.77 -23.65 -20.13
N VAL A 336 -8.86 -22.75 -20.50
CA VAL A 336 -9.16 -21.39 -20.96
C VAL A 336 -9.20 -21.30 -22.48
N LYS A 337 -8.71 -22.33 -23.18
CA LYS A 337 -8.72 -22.41 -24.65
C LYS A 337 -10.17 -22.49 -25.18
N PRO A 338 -10.52 -21.82 -26.29
CA PRO A 338 -9.60 -21.15 -27.22
C PRO A 338 -9.20 -19.74 -26.79
N THR A 339 -7.91 -19.44 -26.88
CA THR A 339 -7.36 -18.08 -26.75
C THR A 339 -6.64 -17.66 -28.04
N PRO A 340 -6.40 -16.35 -28.24
CA PRO A 340 -5.57 -15.87 -29.34
C PRO A 340 -4.12 -16.35 -29.28
N PHE A 341 -3.62 -16.77 -28.11
CA PHE A 341 -2.23 -17.16 -27.88
C PHE A 341 -1.98 -18.67 -28.03
N ASP A 342 -3.00 -19.47 -28.31
CA ASP A 342 -2.86 -20.92 -28.37
C ASP A 342 -1.93 -21.35 -29.52
N SER A 343 -0.90 -22.14 -29.22
CA SER A 343 -0.09 -22.78 -30.25
C SER A 343 -0.67 -24.11 -30.70
N TYR A 344 -1.59 -24.71 -29.94
CA TYR A 344 -2.30 -25.96 -30.25
C TYR A 344 -3.72 -25.98 -29.68
N PRO A 345 -4.66 -26.73 -30.29
CA PRO A 345 -6.05 -26.82 -29.83
C PRO A 345 -6.16 -27.46 -28.45
N ALA A 346 -7.21 -27.07 -27.69
CA ALA A 346 -7.55 -27.78 -26.46
C ALA A 346 -7.66 -29.29 -26.73
N PRO A 347 -7.18 -30.16 -25.82
CA PRO A 347 -7.35 -31.59 -25.99
C PRO A 347 -8.85 -31.89 -26.17
N SER A 348 -9.21 -32.47 -27.32
CA SER A 348 -10.59 -32.87 -27.60
C SER A 348 -11.08 -33.71 -26.43
N ALA A 349 -12.19 -33.32 -25.80
CA ALA A 349 -12.78 -34.00 -24.66
C ALA A 349 -13.04 -35.49 -24.99
N GLY A 350 -12.04 -36.36 -24.75
CA GLY A 350 -12.11 -37.73 -25.28
C GLY A 350 -10.84 -38.58 -25.29
N THR A 351 -9.64 -38.06 -25.05
CA THR A 351 -8.44 -38.91 -24.89
C THR A 351 -7.96 -38.90 -23.44
N PRO A 352 -8.40 -39.87 -22.61
CA PRO A 352 -7.86 -40.00 -21.27
C PRO A 352 -6.37 -40.31 -21.38
N SER A 353 -5.54 -39.42 -20.82
CA SER A 353 -4.11 -39.68 -20.64
C SER A 353 -3.93 -41.06 -19.98
N TRP A 354 -3.17 -41.94 -20.62
CA TRP A 354 -2.92 -43.30 -20.14
C TRP A 354 -2.31 -43.30 -18.73
N TRP A 355 -1.64 -42.21 -18.33
CA TRP A 355 -1.17 -41.97 -16.97
C TRP A 355 -2.30 -41.81 -15.95
N ASN A 356 -3.39 -41.13 -16.31
CA ASN A 356 -4.58 -40.99 -15.46
C ASN A 356 -5.30 -42.35 -15.31
N THR A 357 -5.30 -43.16 -16.37
CA THR A 357 -5.82 -44.53 -16.33
C THR A 357 -4.95 -45.45 -15.45
N LEU A 358 -3.62 -45.30 -15.49
CA LEU A 358 -2.70 -46.04 -14.62
C LEU A 358 -2.79 -45.63 -13.15
N GLN A 359 -2.92 -44.33 -12.85
CA GLN A 359 -3.12 -43.85 -11.48
C GLN A 359 -4.44 -44.36 -10.89
N ALA A 360 -5.52 -44.36 -11.69
CA ALA A 360 -6.81 -44.91 -11.29
C ALA A 360 -6.77 -46.43 -11.07
N VAL A 361 -6.03 -47.18 -11.89
CA VAL A 361 -5.82 -48.63 -11.73
C VAL A 361 -4.97 -48.96 -10.49
N LEU A 362 -4.04 -48.09 -10.10
CA LEU A 362 -3.20 -48.26 -8.92
C LEU A 362 -3.84 -47.73 -7.62
N GLY A 363 -5.10 -47.29 -7.66
CA GLY A 363 -5.82 -46.82 -6.47
C GLY A 363 -5.33 -45.47 -5.91
N PHE A 364 -4.45 -44.78 -6.63
CA PHE A 364 -4.18 -43.38 -6.36
C PHE A 364 -5.40 -42.61 -6.86
N LYS A 365 -6.24 -42.16 -5.93
CA LYS A 365 -7.18 -41.08 -6.23
C LYS A 365 -6.30 -39.97 -6.83
N PRO A 366 -6.61 -39.45 -8.05
CA PRO A 366 -5.96 -38.23 -8.49
C PRO A 366 -6.15 -37.28 -7.32
N VAL A 367 -5.05 -36.72 -6.82
CA VAL A 367 -5.16 -35.55 -5.96
C VAL A 367 -5.98 -34.62 -6.81
N GLN A 368 -7.26 -34.44 -6.47
CA GLN A 368 -8.02 -33.30 -6.93
C GLN A 368 -7.18 -32.15 -6.41
N SER A 369 -6.32 -31.64 -7.27
CA SER A 369 -5.63 -30.41 -7.02
C SER A 369 -6.76 -29.42 -6.84
N SER A 370 -7.03 -29.06 -5.59
CA SER A 370 -7.77 -27.85 -5.24
C SER A 370 -7.16 -26.61 -5.92
N LYS A 371 -6.00 -26.75 -6.58
CA LYS A 371 -5.48 -25.86 -7.63
C LYS A 371 -6.30 -25.96 -8.93
N ARG A 372 -7.44 -25.31 -9.00
CA ARG A 372 -7.82 -24.57 -10.20
C ARG A 372 -8.39 -23.25 -9.72
N ALA A 373 -7.50 -22.27 -9.56
CA ALA A 373 -7.89 -20.88 -9.45
C ALA A 373 -8.85 -20.58 -10.61
N ASP A 374 -9.88 -19.80 -10.32
CA ASP A 374 -10.87 -19.38 -11.30
C ASP A 374 -10.19 -18.54 -12.39
N TYR A 375 -9.62 -19.21 -13.41
CA TYR A 375 -9.00 -18.59 -14.58
C TYR A 375 -10.03 -17.87 -15.46
N GLY A 376 -11.29 -17.75 -15.02
CA GLY A 376 -12.32 -16.92 -15.64
C GLY A 376 -11.87 -15.47 -15.86
N ILE A 377 -10.85 -14.99 -15.14
CA ILE A 377 -10.23 -13.69 -15.44
C ILE A 377 -9.64 -13.62 -16.85
N PHE A 378 -9.11 -14.72 -17.43
CA PHE A 378 -8.66 -14.72 -18.83
C PHE A 378 -9.83 -14.63 -19.82
N ASN A 379 -11.02 -15.13 -19.45
CA ASN A 379 -12.22 -14.99 -20.28
C ASN A 379 -12.75 -13.54 -20.27
N ILE A 380 -12.39 -12.76 -19.25
CA ILE A 380 -12.77 -11.35 -19.08
C ILE A 380 -11.60 -10.41 -19.46
N ALA A 381 -10.37 -10.93 -19.48
CA ALA A 381 -9.17 -10.19 -19.82
C ALA A 381 -9.26 -9.75 -21.28
N ALA A 382 -9.11 -8.46 -21.51
CA ALA A 382 -9.00 -7.95 -22.86
C ALA A 382 -7.65 -8.42 -23.44
N PHE A 383 -7.69 -9.13 -24.56
CA PHE A 383 -6.51 -9.51 -25.34
C PHE A 383 -6.38 -8.56 -26.53
N PRO A 384 -5.74 -7.38 -26.37
CA PRO A 384 -5.63 -6.40 -27.42
C PRO A 384 -4.86 -6.93 -28.64
N PHE A 385 -5.56 -6.99 -29.77
CA PHE A 385 -5.04 -7.55 -31.01
C PHE A 385 -4.13 -6.59 -31.78
N ASN A 386 -4.21 -5.28 -31.54
CA ASN A 386 -3.40 -4.27 -32.21
C ASN A 386 -2.72 -3.33 -31.20
N ALA A 387 -1.72 -2.59 -31.66
CA ALA A 387 -0.94 -1.70 -30.82
C ALA A 387 -1.77 -0.56 -30.19
N ALA A 388 -2.79 -0.05 -30.88
CA ALA A 388 -3.64 1.00 -30.34
C ALA A 388 -4.49 0.49 -29.16
N ASP A 389 -5.08 -0.70 -29.27
CA ASP A 389 -5.82 -1.31 -28.17
C ASP A 389 -4.92 -1.63 -26.97
N ARG A 390 -3.66 -2.03 -27.22
CA ARG A 390 -2.66 -2.20 -26.17
C ARG A 390 -2.38 -0.89 -25.43
N PHE A 391 -2.17 0.21 -26.17
CA PHE A 391 -1.98 1.53 -25.57
C PHE A 391 -3.19 2.02 -24.78
N ARG A 392 -4.40 1.75 -25.28
CA ARG A 392 -5.65 2.06 -24.55
C ARG A 392 -5.69 1.35 -23.20
N ILE A 393 -5.46 0.03 -23.20
CA ILE A 393 -5.45 -0.77 -21.97
C ILE A 393 -4.31 -0.32 -21.05
N ALA A 394 -3.14 0.03 -21.59
CA ALA A 394 -2.04 0.58 -20.81
C ALA A 394 -2.44 1.88 -20.09
N LEU A 395 -3.13 2.78 -20.79
CA LEU A 395 -3.67 4.02 -20.21
C LEU A 395 -4.75 3.76 -19.16
N ASP A 396 -5.61 2.76 -19.36
CA ASP A 396 -6.65 2.38 -18.40
C ASP A 396 -6.02 1.89 -17.08
N TRP A 397 -5.04 0.99 -17.16
CA TRP A 397 -4.30 0.50 -15.99
C TRP A 397 -3.48 1.59 -15.31
N ALA A 398 -2.77 2.42 -16.09
CA ALA A 398 -2.06 3.57 -15.53
C ALA A 398 -3.02 4.55 -14.85
N THR A 399 -4.26 4.68 -15.35
CA THR A 399 -5.29 5.52 -14.70
C THR A 399 -5.67 5.00 -13.33
N ILE A 400 -5.84 3.68 -13.16
CA ILE A 400 -6.07 3.06 -11.86
C ILE A 400 -4.91 3.37 -10.91
N ALA A 401 -3.66 3.19 -11.34
CA ALA A 401 -2.49 3.51 -10.52
C ALA A 401 -2.43 5.00 -10.12
N THR A 402 -2.72 5.92 -11.05
CA THR A 402 -2.75 7.37 -10.75
C THR A 402 -3.90 7.76 -9.82
N HIS A 403 -5.03 7.04 -9.81
CA HIS A 403 -6.15 7.29 -8.90
C HIS A 403 -5.73 7.16 -7.43
N TYR A 404 -4.85 6.19 -7.15
CA TYR A 404 -4.28 5.95 -5.83
C TYR A 404 -3.00 6.75 -5.55
N GLY A 405 -2.60 7.67 -6.44
CA GLY A 405 -1.42 8.50 -6.22
C GLY A 405 -0.09 7.77 -6.42
N TYR A 406 -0.02 6.80 -7.35
CA TYR A 406 1.24 6.19 -7.78
C TYR A 406 1.92 7.05 -8.84
N ALA A 407 2.95 7.83 -8.45
CA ALA A 407 3.59 8.83 -9.31
C ALA A 407 4.20 8.28 -10.62
N PRO A 408 4.85 7.10 -10.63
CA PRO A 408 5.43 6.53 -11.86
C PRO A 408 4.41 6.37 -12.99
N ALA A 409 3.15 6.06 -12.67
CA ALA A 409 2.09 5.94 -13.66
C ALA A 409 1.77 7.26 -14.37
N SER A 410 1.99 8.41 -13.72
CA SER A 410 1.85 9.72 -14.38
C SER A 410 2.93 9.90 -15.45
N LEU A 411 4.16 9.50 -15.16
CA LEU A 411 5.26 9.56 -16.11
C LEU A 411 5.03 8.61 -17.31
N LEU A 412 4.55 7.39 -17.05
CA LEU A 412 4.16 6.45 -18.11
C LEU A 412 3.09 7.05 -19.04
N LYS A 413 2.03 7.63 -18.47
CA LYS A 413 0.98 8.30 -19.25
C LYS A 413 1.57 9.42 -20.10
N ALA A 414 2.42 10.27 -19.53
CA ALA A 414 3.09 11.33 -20.28
C ALA A 414 3.85 10.78 -21.49
N LYS A 415 4.68 9.73 -21.30
CA LYS A 415 5.43 9.09 -22.39
C LYS A 415 4.51 8.56 -23.50
N ILE A 416 3.42 7.89 -23.13
CA ILE A 416 2.42 7.39 -24.09
C ILE A 416 1.80 8.55 -24.89
N TYR A 417 1.42 9.66 -24.25
CA TYR A 417 0.85 10.83 -24.91
C TYR A 417 1.86 11.59 -25.80
N MET A 418 3.17 11.48 -25.53
CA MET A 418 4.24 12.10 -26.31
C MET A 418 4.66 11.28 -27.53
N GLN A 419 4.30 9.99 -27.57
CA GLN A 419 4.75 9.09 -28.62
C GLN A 419 3.92 9.30 -29.89
N GLU A 420 4.55 9.78 -30.97
CA GLU A 420 3.85 10.08 -32.24
C GLU A 420 3.41 8.83 -33.01
N THR A 421 4.17 7.74 -32.89
CA THR A 421 3.97 6.49 -33.63
C THR A 421 4.04 5.29 -32.70
N LEU A 422 3.29 4.23 -33.00
CA LEU A 422 3.26 2.98 -32.20
C LEU A 422 4.48 2.07 -32.48
N ASP A 423 5.68 2.67 -32.52
CA ASP A 423 6.92 2.11 -33.07
C ASP A 423 7.80 1.32 -32.09
N HIS A 424 7.34 1.03 -30.88
CA HIS A 424 8.19 0.58 -29.78
C HIS A 424 8.84 -0.79 -29.97
N LEU A 425 8.42 -1.61 -30.95
CA LEU A 425 9.07 -2.87 -31.31
C LEU A 425 9.23 -2.98 -32.84
N LYS A 426 10.40 -2.59 -33.34
CA LYS A 426 10.77 -2.64 -34.77
C LYS A 426 10.86 -4.07 -35.33
N SER A 427 10.97 -5.08 -34.47
CA SER A 427 11.28 -6.47 -34.82
C SER A 427 10.14 -7.47 -34.59
N SER A 428 8.92 -7.01 -34.24
CA SER A 428 7.83 -7.91 -33.85
C SER A 428 6.49 -7.53 -34.48
N PRO A 429 5.62 -8.51 -34.79
CA PRO A 429 4.33 -8.21 -35.40
C PRO A 429 3.52 -7.23 -34.54
N ARG A 430 3.08 -6.14 -35.16
CA ARG A 430 2.32 -5.07 -34.48
C ARG A 430 0.88 -5.47 -34.19
N THR A 431 0.34 -6.37 -35.00
CA THR A 431 -1.05 -6.82 -34.95
C THR A 431 -1.09 -8.34 -34.97
N ALA A 432 -2.02 -8.91 -34.22
CA ALA A 432 -2.31 -10.33 -34.26
C ALA A 432 -2.70 -10.78 -35.68
N PRO A 433 -2.25 -11.95 -36.15
CA PRO A 433 -2.73 -12.57 -37.38
C PRO A 433 -4.26 -12.66 -37.37
N LYS A 434 -4.89 -12.55 -38.54
CA LYS A 434 -6.35 -12.58 -38.67
C LYS A 434 -6.92 -13.88 -38.13
N GLU A 435 -6.19 -14.97 -38.29
CA GLU A 435 -6.50 -16.31 -37.82
C GLU A 435 -6.60 -16.35 -36.28
N ALA A 436 -5.72 -15.64 -35.58
CA ALA A 436 -5.74 -15.52 -34.13
C ALA A 436 -6.87 -14.59 -33.64
N ILE A 437 -7.16 -13.51 -34.36
CA ILE A 437 -8.26 -12.58 -34.06
C ILE A 437 -9.62 -13.28 -34.22
N GLU A 438 -9.78 -14.05 -35.29
CA GLU A 438 -11.01 -14.77 -35.62
C GLU A 438 -11.11 -16.14 -34.92
N LEU A 439 -10.12 -16.48 -34.08
CA LEU A 439 -10.01 -17.75 -33.35
C LEU A 439 -10.18 -18.99 -34.25
N LYS A 440 -9.62 -18.92 -35.46
CA LYS A 440 -9.66 -20.02 -36.43
C LYS A 440 -8.60 -21.08 -36.13
N ASP A 441 -8.79 -22.30 -36.65
CA ASP A 441 -7.86 -23.42 -36.43
C ASP A 441 -6.51 -23.23 -37.13
N GLU A 442 -6.44 -22.34 -38.12
CA GLU A 442 -5.20 -21.96 -38.79
C GLU A 442 -4.25 -21.17 -37.88
N ARG A 443 -4.70 -20.69 -36.71
CA ARG A 443 -3.83 -20.01 -35.73
C ARG A 443 -2.83 -20.93 -35.05
N TYR A 444 -3.10 -22.25 -35.03
CA TYR A 444 -2.28 -23.20 -34.31
C TYR A 444 -1.02 -23.57 -35.11
N THR A 445 0.14 -23.33 -34.50
CA THR A 445 1.45 -23.76 -35.01
C THR A 445 1.65 -25.28 -34.96
N TYR A 446 1.01 -25.94 -33.99
CA TYR A 446 1.10 -27.37 -33.72
C TYR A 446 -0.28 -28.04 -33.80
N ALA A 447 -0.33 -29.29 -34.26
CA ALA A 447 -1.60 -29.98 -34.41
C ALA A 447 -2.15 -30.54 -33.08
N SER A 448 -1.27 -30.84 -32.12
CA SER A 448 -1.65 -31.26 -30.77
C SER A 448 -0.63 -30.80 -29.71
N LYS A 449 -0.95 -31.08 -28.43
CA LYS A 449 -0.05 -30.84 -27.30
C LYS A 449 1.20 -31.73 -27.38
N GLU A 450 1.03 -32.99 -27.79
CA GLU A 450 2.14 -33.92 -27.98
C GLU A 450 3.10 -33.44 -29.08
N ASP A 451 2.56 -32.86 -30.16
CA ASP A 451 3.36 -32.27 -31.23
C ASP A 451 4.10 -31.01 -30.77
N TYR A 452 3.48 -30.18 -29.92
CA TYR A 452 4.13 -29.03 -29.28
C TYR A 452 5.30 -29.49 -28.38
N GLU A 453 5.08 -30.46 -27.52
CA GLU A 453 6.11 -31.03 -26.62
C GLU A 453 7.23 -31.72 -27.41
N ALA A 454 6.91 -32.32 -28.56
CA ALA A 454 7.87 -32.96 -29.46
C ALA A 454 8.55 -31.99 -30.46
N GLY A 455 8.12 -30.72 -30.51
CA GLY A 455 8.63 -29.72 -31.45
C GLY A 455 8.24 -29.96 -32.92
N ILE A 456 7.18 -30.72 -33.18
CA ILE A 456 6.70 -31.10 -34.53
C ILE A 456 5.68 -30.09 -35.03
N LYS A 457 6.10 -29.13 -35.87
CA LYS A 457 5.19 -28.10 -36.42
C LYS A 457 4.25 -28.67 -37.50
N LYS A 458 3.03 -28.13 -37.57
CA LYS A 458 1.99 -28.54 -38.56
C LYS A 458 2.42 -28.29 -40.01
N ASN A 459 3.17 -27.21 -40.26
CA ASN A 459 3.75 -26.86 -41.56
C ASN A 459 5.25 -26.51 -41.40
N PRO A 460 6.20 -27.36 -41.83
CA PRO A 460 7.63 -27.09 -41.69
C PRO A 460 8.21 -26.08 -42.69
N GLU A 461 7.46 -25.66 -43.73
CA GLU A 461 7.97 -24.79 -44.82
C GLU A 461 7.77 -23.28 -44.60
N GLU A 462 7.04 -22.84 -43.57
CA GLU A 462 6.95 -21.42 -43.22
C GLU A 462 8.17 -20.98 -42.41
N SER A 463 9.31 -20.85 -43.09
CA SER A 463 10.49 -20.16 -42.59
C SER A 463 10.58 -18.77 -43.23
N ILE A 464 10.07 -17.79 -42.48
CA ILE A 464 10.57 -16.42 -42.35
C ILE A 464 11.12 -15.79 -43.64
N SER A 465 10.26 -15.08 -44.38
CA SER A 465 10.71 -13.96 -45.20
C SER A 465 10.95 -12.76 -44.29
N GLU A 466 12.17 -12.65 -43.76
CA GLU A 466 12.72 -11.42 -43.18
C GLU A 466 12.96 -10.43 -44.33
N GLU A 467 11.90 -9.78 -44.79
CA GLU A 467 12.02 -8.50 -45.48
C GLU A 467 11.90 -7.39 -44.44
N ASP A 468 13.05 -6.92 -43.97
CA ASP A 468 13.22 -5.70 -43.17
C ASP A 468 12.80 -4.47 -44.00
N GLU A 469 11.49 -4.29 -44.21
CA GLU A 469 10.98 -2.96 -44.50
C GLU A 469 10.94 -2.18 -43.17
N VAL A 470 11.67 -1.07 -43.13
CA VAL A 470 11.57 -0.07 -42.06
C VAL A 470 10.20 0.62 -42.21
N ILE A 471 9.15 -0.07 -41.77
CA ILE A 471 7.79 0.45 -41.75
C ILE A 471 7.70 1.40 -40.58
N THR A 472 7.70 2.71 -40.81
CA THR A 472 7.29 3.70 -39.79
C THR A 472 5.93 3.32 -39.22
N GLY A 473 5.80 3.32 -37.90
CA GLY A 473 4.62 2.83 -37.18
C GLY A 473 3.36 3.59 -37.53
N PRO A 474 2.18 2.96 -37.38
CA PRO A 474 0.94 3.71 -37.48
C PRO A 474 0.95 4.86 -36.45
N PRO A 475 0.33 6.00 -36.77
CA PRO A 475 0.24 7.12 -35.86
C PRO A 475 -0.44 6.68 -34.56
N ASN A 476 0.05 7.17 -33.43
CA ASN A 476 -0.56 6.92 -32.14
C ASN A 476 -1.88 7.71 -32.03
N PRO A 477 -3.06 7.06 -31.92
CA PRO A 477 -4.33 7.76 -31.81
C PRO A 477 -4.50 8.51 -30.48
N PHE A 478 -3.65 8.22 -29.50
CA PHE A 478 -3.62 8.89 -28.20
C PHE A 478 -2.53 9.97 -28.12
N TYR A 479 -1.84 10.31 -29.21
CA TYR A 479 -0.86 11.40 -29.16
C TYR A 479 -1.54 12.73 -28.83
N ASP A 480 -1.17 13.32 -27.69
CA ASP A 480 -1.69 14.60 -27.22
C ASP A 480 -0.69 15.28 -26.28
N LEU A 481 0.03 16.28 -26.81
CA LEU A 481 1.03 17.02 -26.06
C LEU A 481 0.44 17.81 -24.87
N SER A 482 -0.83 18.17 -24.92
CA SER A 482 -1.49 18.87 -23.80
C SER A 482 -1.70 17.93 -22.63
N LEU A 483 -2.16 16.70 -22.90
CA LEU A 483 -2.26 15.66 -21.89
C LEU A 483 -0.89 15.23 -21.39
N ALA A 484 0.12 15.12 -22.26
CA ALA A 484 1.49 14.84 -21.85
C ALA A 484 2.01 15.86 -20.81
N LYS A 485 1.85 17.16 -21.09
CA LYS A 485 2.21 18.24 -20.15
C LYS A 485 1.46 18.14 -18.83
N LEU A 486 0.16 17.83 -18.86
CA LEU A 486 -0.65 17.63 -17.67
C LEU A 486 -0.10 16.49 -16.79
N TRP A 487 0.27 15.35 -17.38
CA TRP A 487 0.82 14.23 -16.64
C TRP A 487 2.27 14.43 -16.18
N LEU A 488 3.09 15.14 -16.95
CA LEU A 488 4.43 15.56 -16.48
C LEU A 488 4.32 16.45 -15.25
N ARG A 489 3.38 17.40 -15.26
CA ARG A 489 3.12 18.29 -14.12
C ARG A 489 2.75 17.51 -12.85
N GLU A 490 2.01 16.42 -12.96
CA GLU A 490 1.71 15.54 -11.83
C GLU A 490 2.96 14.92 -11.19
N VAL A 491 3.98 14.57 -11.99
CA VAL A 491 5.27 14.09 -11.48
C VAL A 491 5.98 15.18 -10.67
N PHE A 492 5.95 16.44 -11.13
CA PHE A 492 6.51 17.58 -10.39
C PHE A 492 5.75 17.85 -9.08
N PHE A 493 4.42 17.68 -9.07
CA PHE A 493 3.62 17.80 -7.84
C PHE A 493 3.94 16.70 -6.84
N ALA A 494 4.11 15.45 -7.28
CA ALA A 494 4.54 14.34 -6.43
C ALA A 494 5.93 14.61 -5.82
N HIS A 495 6.88 15.09 -6.63
CA HIS A 495 8.21 15.49 -6.15
C HIS A 495 8.14 16.63 -5.13
N THR A 496 7.31 17.65 -5.41
CA THR A 496 7.10 18.77 -4.48
C THR A 496 6.52 18.28 -3.15
N ALA A 497 5.55 17.36 -3.18
CA ALA A 497 5.02 16.73 -1.97
C ALA A 497 6.12 16.02 -1.18
N HIS A 498 6.98 15.24 -1.86
CA HIS A 498 8.13 14.59 -1.24
C HIS A 498 9.11 15.58 -0.57
N VAL A 499 9.40 16.71 -1.22
CA VAL A 499 10.22 17.78 -0.62
C VAL A 499 9.55 18.37 0.63
N GLN A 500 8.23 18.59 0.59
CA GLN A 500 7.48 19.08 1.76
C GLN A 500 7.52 18.10 2.93
N ILE A 501 7.48 16.79 2.67
CA ILE A 501 7.70 15.76 3.71
C ILE A 501 9.04 15.95 4.38
N ALA A 502 10.12 16.07 3.59
CA ALA A 502 11.46 16.24 4.14
C ALA A 502 11.58 17.53 4.97
N ILE A 503 10.94 18.62 4.55
CA ILE A 503 10.87 19.87 5.31
C ILE A 503 10.10 19.67 6.62
N ALA A 504 8.92 19.07 6.57
CA ALA A 504 8.08 18.81 7.74
C ALA A 504 8.81 17.92 8.76
N LYS A 505 9.43 16.81 8.31
CA LYS A 505 10.27 15.94 9.17
C LYS A 505 11.40 16.75 9.84
N LYS A 506 12.10 17.62 9.09
CA LYS A 506 13.17 18.47 9.64
C LYS A 506 12.65 19.50 10.65
N GLN A 507 11.53 20.16 10.37
CA GLN A 507 10.90 21.13 11.27
C GLN A 507 10.43 20.45 12.56
N TYR A 508 9.77 19.31 12.43
CA TYR A 508 9.35 18.48 13.54
C TYR A 508 10.55 18.08 14.42
N LEU A 509 11.63 17.58 13.84
CA LEU A 509 12.85 17.23 14.59
C LEU A 509 13.47 18.45 15.29
N LYS A 510 13.46 19.62 14.67
CA LYS A 510 13.93 20.87 15.27
C LYS A 510 13.06 21.28 16.47
N GLN A 511 11.73 21.26 16.31
CA GLN A 511 10.77 21.57 17.37
C GLN A 511 10.88 20.57 18.53
N ARG A 512 11.06 19.28 18.23
CA ARG A 512 11.32 18.24 19.23
C ARG A 512 12.60 18.51 20.03
N ARG A 513 13.71 18.86 19.36
CA ARG A 513 14.97 19.23 20.04
C ARG A 513 14.82 20.48 20.92
N GLN A 514 13.92 21.38 20.55
CA GLN A 514 13.60 22.57 21.33
C GLN A 514 12.59 22.30 22.46
N GLY A 515 12.05 21.07 22.56
CA GLY A 515 11.03 20.70 23.53
C GLY A 515 9.65 21.29 23.25
N LEU A 516 9.42 21.83 22.05
CA LEU A 516 8.15 22.46 21.65
C LEU A 516 7.08 21.45 21.27
N VAL A 517 7.49 20.27 20.78
CA VAL A 517 6.59 19.20 20.35
C VAL A 517 7.03 17.87 20.95
N ARG A 518 6.06 17.03 21.33
CA ARG A 518 6.30 15.67 21.87
C ARG A 518 6.82 14.74 20.78
N ALA A 519 7.45 13.64 21.18
CA ALA A 519 7.80 12.55 20.27
C ALA A 519 6.52 12.05 19.59
N ALA A 520 6.47 12.13 18.26
CA ALA A 520 5.41 11.62 17.42
C ALA A 520 5.44 10.10 17.52
N THR A 521 4.26 9.51 17.59
CA THR A 521 4.09 8.06 17.70
C THR A 521 4.21 7.39 16.34
N ASN A 522 3.78 8.05 15.27
CA ASN A 522 3.97 7.61 13.88
C ASN A 522 4.48 8.75 12.97
N ASP A 523 5.02 8.40 11.79
CA ASP A 523 5.32 9.39 10.73
C ASP A 523 4.01 10.00 10.20
N ASP A 524 2.89 9.27 10.26
CA ASP A 524 1.54 9.71 9.89
C ASP A 524 1.05 10.90 10.76
N ASP A 525 1.51 10.99 12.01
CA ASP A 525 1.21 12.13 12.89
C ASP A 525 1.82 13.44 12.35
N ILE A 526 2.86 13.32 11.50
CA ILE A 526 3.59 14.42 10.89
C ILE A 526 3.15 14.62 9.44
N ILE A 527 2.80 13.53 8.75
CA ILE A 527 2.62 13.47 7.29
C ILE A 527 1.25 12.90 6.97
N SER A 528 0.22 13.75 7.09
CA SER A 528 -1.13 13.44 6.62
C SER A 528 -1.64 14.54 5.71
N GLU A 529 -2.61 14.22 4.83
CA GLU A 529 -3.30 15.23 4.03
C GLU A 529 -3.86 16.37 4.90
N LYS A 530 -4.31 16.07 6.13
CA LYS A 530 -4.83 17.07 7.08
C LYS A 530 -3.73 17.99 7.61
N SER A 531 -2.53 17.46 7.86
CA SER A 531 -1.36 18.22 8.31
C SER A 531 -0.91 19.25 7.26
N PHE A 532 -1.27 19.06 5.99
CA PHE A 532 -0.91 19.93 4.87
C PHE A 532 -2.11 20.62 4.23
N LYS A 533 -3.13 20.99 5.03
CA LYS A 533 -4.35 21.64 4.53
C LYS A 533 -4.12 22.95 3.76
N ASP A 534 -3.02 23.65 4.08
CA ASP A 534 -2.65 24.93 3.46
C ASP A 534 -1.96 24.75 2.09
N LEU A 535 -1.58 23.52 1.72
CA LEU A 535 -1.05 23.24 0.40
C LEU A 535 -2.18 23.13 -0.65
N PRO A 536 -1.91 23.55 -1.90
CA PRO A 536 -2.84 23.34 -3.01
C PRO A 536 -3.26 21.88 -3.16
N HIS A 537 -4.51 21.65 -3.60
CA HIS A 537 -5.07 20.30 -3.68
C HIS A 537 -4.22 19.34 -4.54
N HIS A 538 -3.65 19.83 -5.63
CA HIS A 538 -2.81 19.05 -6.55
C HIS A 538 -1.51 18.54 -5.90
N ILE A 539 -1.01 19.19 -4.84
CA ILE A 539 0.08 18.67 -3.99
C ILE A 539 -0.50 17.83 -2.85
N ARG A 540 -1.59 18.29 -2.23
CA ARG A 540 -2.15 17.68 -1.03
C ARG A 540 -2.62 16.23 -1.23
N LYS A 541 -3.13 15.90 -2.43
CA LYS A 541 -3.60 14.54 -2.74
C LYS A 541 -2.52 13.45 -2.58
N TRP A 542 -1.24 13.79 -2.71
CA TRP A 542 -0.12 12.86 -2.57
C TRP A 542 0.17 12.43 -1.12
N PHE A 543 -0.54 13.01 -0.14
CA PHE A 543 -0.50 12.58 1.26
C PHE A 543 -1.64 11.63 1.64
N ARG A 544 -2.55 11.31 0.73
CA ARG A 544 -3.76 10.54 1.02
C ARG A 544 -3.51 9.05 1.24
N PHE A 545 -2.66 8.45 0.40
CA PHE A 545 -2.32 7.02 0.42
C PHE A 545 -0.82 6.89 0.68
N GLN A 546 -0.46 6.68 1.95
CA GLN A 546 0.94 6.62 2.37
C GLN A 546 1.60 5.33 1.91
N GLU A 547 0.89 4.22 2.06
CA GLU A 547 1.26 2.89 1.62
C GLU A 547 1.60 2.84 0.13
N VAL A 548 0.92 3.63 -0.71
CA VAL A 548 1.21 3.75 -2.14
C VAL A 548 2.44 4.64 -2.39
N ARG A 549 2.59 5.71 -1.62
CA ARG A 549 3.75 6.62 -1.71
C ARG A 549 5.05 5.92 -1.34
N GLU A 550 5.05 5.13 -0.27
CA GLU A 550 6.21 4.37 0.21
C GLU A 550 6.74 3.39 -0.86
N GLN A 551 5.91 2.97 -1.82
CA GLN A 551 6.33 2.08 -2.93
C GLN A 551 7.23 2.74 -3.98
N TYR A 552 7.33 4.07 -4.02
CA TYR A 552 8.13 4.80 -5.02
C TYR A 552 8.95 5.98 -4.48
N GLU A 553 8.86 6.29 -3.18
CA GLU A 553 9.49 7.48 -2.61
C GLU A 553 11.03 7.47 -2.72
N ASP A 554 11.64 6.28 -2.78
CA ASP A 554 13.08 6.09 -2.99
C ASP A 554 13.52 6.47 -4.41
N LYS A 555 12.61 6.36 -5.39
CA LYS A 555 12.87 6.62 -6.82
C LYS A 555 12.30 7.93 -7.34
N ILE A 556 11.59 8.70 -6.51
CA ILE A 556 10.92 9.94 -6.96
C ILE A 556 11.87 10.97 -7.58
N GLU A 557 13.11 11.04 -7.10
CA GLU A 557 14.14 11.92 -7.68
C GLU A 557 14.54 11.49 -9.10
N GLU A 558 14.56 10.18 -9.38
CA GLU A 558 14.86 9.63 -10.71
C GLU A 558 13.74 9.97 -11.70
N TYR A 559 12.48 9.77 -11.31
CA TYR A 559 11.33 10.12 -12.13
C TYR A 559 11.23 11.62 -12.37
N HIS A 560 11.55 12.43 -11.37
CA HIS A 560 11.61 13.88 -11.52
C HIS A 560 12.72 14.32 -12.47
N ARG A 561 13.91 13.68 -12.42
CA ARG A 561 14.99 13.94 -13.37
C ARG A 561 14.56 13.58 -14.79
N GLU A 562 13.95 12.42 -15.00
CA GLU A 562 13.45 12.01 -16.31
C GLU A 562 12.37 12.98 -16.84
N ALA A 563 11.43 13.42 -15.98
CA ALA A 563 10.44 14.41 -16.36
C ALA A 563 11.06 15.75 -16.78
N LYS A 564 12.15 16.19 -16.13
CA LYS A 564 12.91 17.38 -16.54
C LYS A 564 13.57 17.20 -17.90
N GLU A 565 14.23 16.07 -18.12
CA GLU A 565 14.88 15.75 -19.39
C GLU A 565 13.86 15.78 -20.54
N LEU A 566 12.67 15.23 -20.34
CA LEU A 566 11.57 15.31 -21.32
C LEU A 566 11.10 16.75 -21.56
N CYS A 567 10.94 17.56 -20.50
CA CYS A 567 10.56 18.96 -20.66
C CYS A 567 11.64 19.79 -21.37
N ASP A 568 12.92 19.56 -21.04
CA ASP A 568 14.05 20.26 -21.66
C ASP A 568 14.20 19.87 -23.13
N LEU A 569 14.08 18.57 -23.45
CA LEU A 569 14.14 18.07 -24.83
C LEU A 569 13.05 18.69 -25.71
N MET A 570 11.86 18.90 -25.15
CA MET A 570 10.70 19.44 -25.86
C MET A 570 10.57 20.96 -25.74
N GLU A 571 11.48 21.63 -25.02
CA GLU A 571 11.44 23.06 -24.71
C GLU A 571 10.12 23.51 -24.06
N TRP A 572 9.61 22.72 -23.11
CA TRP A 572 8.32 22.97 -22.45
C TRP A 572 8.46 23.65 -21.10
N ASP A 573 7.86 24.84 -21.00
CA ASP A 573 7.47 25.42 -19.73
C ASP A 573 6.14 24.80 -19.26
N LEU A 574 6.11 24.35 -18.00
CA LEU A 574 4.93 23.77 -17.37
C LEU A 574 4.31 24.75 -16.39
N PHE A 575 3.00 24.90 -16.45
CA PHE A 575 2.21 25.76 -15.58
C PHE A 575 1.12 24.95 -14.86
N ASP A 576 0.82 25.34 -13.63
CA ASP A 576 -0.34 24.83 -12.90
C ASP A 576 -1.65 25.43 -13.43
N ASP A 577 -2.78 24.97 -12.88
CA ASP A 577 -4.11 25.40 -13.31
C ASP A 577 -4.38 26.89 -12.99
N ASP A 578 -3.62 27.49 -12.07
CA ASP A 578 -3.69 28.89 -11.68
C ASP A 578 -2.70 29.77 -12.47
N GLY A 579 -1.96 29.19 -13.43
CA GLY A 579 -0.93 29.86 -14.21
C GLY A 579 0.42 30.04 -13.50
N GLY A 580 0.60 29.42 -12.33
CA GLY A 580 1.86 29.34 -11.61
C GLY A 580 2.87 28.48 -12.35
N LEU A 581 4.11 28.95 -12.45
CA LEU A 581 5.19 28.22 -13.12
C LEU A 581 5.63 27.01 -12.28
N VAL A 582 5.42 25.81 -12.79
CA VAL A 582 5.85 24.54 -12.17
C VAL A 582 7.28 24.19 -12.58
N TYR A 583 7.58 24.31 -13.88
CA TYR A 583 8.90 24.04 -14.43
C TYR A 583 9.20 24.97 -15.61
N ARG A 584 10.47 25.36 -15.79
CA ARG A 584 10.94 26.11 -16.94
C ARG A 584 12.08 25.38 -17.63
N ALA A 585 11.92 25.11 -18.92
CA ALA A 585 12.91 24.42 -19.73
C ALA A 585 14.18 25.28 -19.93
N GLY A 586 15.34 24.62 -20.06
CA GLY A 586 16.59 25.25 -20.54
C GLY A 586 17.37 26.12 -19.55
N LYS A 587 17.02 26.11 -18.25
CA LYS A 587 17.73 26.91 -17.22
C LYS A 587 18.98 26.26 -16.61
N THR A 588 19.35 25.05 -17.00
CA THR A 588 20.50 24.31 -16.45
C THR A 588 21.89 24.77 -16.95
N GLY A 589 21.98 25.72 -17.90
CA GLY A 589 23.27 26.23 -18.42
C GLY A 589 23.57 27.73 -18.23
N GLY A 590 22.62 28.57 -17.83
CA GLY A 590 22.70 30.02 -18.06
C GLY A 590 23.57 30.85 -17.10
N ARG A 591 23.95 30.34 -15.91
CA ARG A 591 24.75 31.12 -14.96
C ARG A 591 26.26 31.13 -15.27
N GLY A 592 26.76 30.16 -16.04
CA GLY A 592 28.17 30.13 -16.47
C GLY A 592 28.46 30.99 -17.70
N GLN A 593 27.54 31.04 -18.66
CA GLN A 593 27.73 31.78 -19.91
C GLN A 593 27.50 33.28 -19.77
N ALA A 594 26.60 33.73 -18.88
CA ALA A 594 26.45 35.16 -18.58
C ALA A 594 27.67 35.74 -17.85
N ALA A 595 28.39 34.94 -17.06
CA ALA A 595 29.65 35.34 -16.44
C ALA A 595 30.82 35.36 -17.46
N ALA A 596 30.82 34.45 -18.44
CA ALA A 596 31.79 34.45 -19.53
C ALA A 596 31.56 35.58 -20.55
N ALA A 597 30.31 35.94 -20.83
CA ALA A 597 29.94 37.06 -21.70
C ALA A 597 30.02 38.43 -21.01
N ALA A 598 30.09 38.47 -19.68
CA ALA A 598 30.42 39.68 -18.92
C ALA A 598 31.93 39.80 -18.62
N ALA A 599 32.72 38.77 -18.95
CA ALA A 599 34.17 38.72 -18.82
C ALA A 599 34.90 38.74 -20.17
N ALA A 600 34.16 38.76 -21.28
CA ALA A 600 34.63 39.05 -22.64
C ALA A 600 34.10 40.43 -23.04
#